data_AF-A0A8S8Y8C4-F1
#
_entry.id   AF-A0A8S8Y8C4-F1
#
_cell.length_a   1.000
_cell.length_b   1.000
_cell.length_c   1.000
_cell.angle_alpha   90.00
_cell.angle_beta   90.00
_cell.angle_gamma   90.00
#
_symmetry.space_group_name_H-M   'P 1'
#
loop_
_entity.id
_entity.type
_entity.pdbx_description
1 polymer ?
#
loop_
_entity_poly.entity_id
_entity_poly.type
_entity_poly.pdbx_seq_one_letter_code
_entity_poly.pdbx_strand_id
1 'polypeptide(L)'
;MAGGRHRGRGRNNNRQRKQNKGPQTPPDERLWRRVTQHFGEEQWQQAWTGESIAAWITQKERLSGQFQADPKAERALLSKVNEALAHGRKEATYILPDADKAVRFRSKASLDTLETAVSRWKNFFSRHAGKGETPLHGRPPLTTQDASEADVEMYRLLEDVWEAMLLGESLPEAYALDDDGCTSMQGFDLVREARKCAAVRSGLRFPEDEPAMALLLMQAGRWTTRELLDARLEGRRRENRNPFPRTYDVTLVDHADTLGEVAGDEEVAAGRTDLRHLPLVTIDPPDAKDFDDAVCLVNNNGQRTLWVAIADVAHYVQAGTALDRSAAARATSVYLPHTVLPMLPPKLADDLCSLRSGVDRLAMVVGMDLDDGNNVVNTHAYEAVIHVVDNIAYGDVLETDAYDDMLALAASWQDREVRLNLNNPELRPRLHGEDELRVEVKWPNKATRMIESFMVATNTAVGHLLGVLAPASAALPRPPLTVPKWRGSTPNWPLWTSVSSCPCPASANTGRAKPMNSPTSWATGRIWAAVASTSQAWTNRNRTKTQRNRCRTTCRASLTPRLETAFWRRWKKRKPPPAR
;
A
#
# COMPACT_ATOMS: atom_id res chain seq x y z
N MET A 1 50.55 -70.40 6.68
CA MET A 1 50.36 -70.04 5.26
C MET A 1 48.87 -69.89 5.03
N ALA A 2 48.23 -68.84 4.51
CA ALA A 2 48.54 -67.51 3.98
C ALA A 2 47.34 -66.63 4.46
N GLY A 3 47.42 -65.32 4.75
CA GLY A 3 48.15 -64.27 4.06
C GLY A 3 47.18 -63.50 3.13
N GLY A 4 46.27 -62.69 3.68
CA GLY A 4 45.32 -61.87 2.92
C GLY A 4 45.01 -60.54 3.59
N ARG A 5 45.96 -59.59 3.56
CA ARG A 5 45.80 -58.21 4.03
C ARG A 5 45.22 -57.33 2.91
N HIS A 6 44.00 -56.84 3.05
CA HIS A 6 43.52 -55.71 2.23
C HIS A 6 43.84 -54.37 2.88
N ARG A 7 44.61 -53.57 2.14
CA ARG A 7 45.15 -52.25 2.51
C ARG A 7 44.05 -51.21 2.64
N GLY A 8 43.88 -50.65 3.85
CA GLY A 8 43.17 -49.39 4.05
C GLY A 8 43.97 -48.22 3.47
N ARG A 9 43.42 -47.54 2.46
CA ARG A 9 43.95 -46.26 1.96
C ARG A 9 43.45 -45.14 2.87
N GLY A 10 44.34 -44.64 3.73
CA GLY A 10 44.13 -43.40 4.48
C GLY A 10 43.99 -42.21 3.53
N ARG A 11 42.86 -41.51 3.60
CA ARG A 11 42.68 -40.19 2.97
C ARG A 11 43.43 -39.16 3.80
N ASN A 12 44.57 -38.69 3.29
CA ASN A 12 45.28 -37.51 3.79
C ASN A 12 44.38 -36.28 3.65
N ASN A 13 43.74 -35.86 4.74
CA ASN A 13 43.06 -34.57 4.85
C ASN A 13 44.10 -33.47 5.07
N ASN A 14 44.71 -33.01 3.97
CA ASN A 14 45.55 -31.82 4.00
C ASN A 14 44.66 -30.57 4.05
N ARG A 15 44.14 -30.23 5.25
CA ARG A 15 43.49 -28.94 5.52
C ARG A 15 44.57 -27.87 5.58
N GLN A 16 44.92 -27.30 4.43
CA GLN A 16 45.65 -26.03 4.39
C GLN A 16 44.83 -24.98 5.14
N ARG A 17 45.33 -24.56 6.31
CA ARG A 17 44.86 -23.38 7.04
C ARG A 17 44.92 -22.19 6.08
N LYS A 18 43.77 -21.66 5.69
CA LYS A 18 43.68 -20.32 5.08
C LYS A 18 44.27 -19.34 6.09
N GLN A 19 45.48 -18.85 5.82
CA GLN A 19 46.00 -17.68 6.51
C GLN A 19 45.03 -16.53 6.27
N ASN A 20 44.44 -15.99 7.34
CA ASN A 20 43.72 -14.72 7.28
C ASN A 20 44.73 -13.67 6.82
N LYS A 21 44.61 -13.20 5.58
CA LYS A 21 45.34 -12.02 5.12
C LYS A 21 44.87 -10.86 5.99
N GLY A 22 45.80 -10.11 6.58
CA GLY A 22 45.51 -8.91 7.37
C GLY A 22 44.72 -7.86 6.55
N PRO A 23 44.27 -6.77 7.17
CA PRO A 23 43.46 -5.74 6.51
C PRO A 23 44.19 -5.27 5.24
N GLN A 24 43.62 -5.54 4.07
CA GLN A 24 44.21 -5.16 2.79
C GLN A 24 43.84 -3.71 2.50
N THR A 25 44.85 -2.87 2.23
CA THR A 25 44.65 -1.50 1.77
C THR A 25 43.77 -1.50 0.50
N PRO A 26 42.70 -0.69 0.47
CA PRO A 26 41.82 -0.56 -0.68
C PRO A 26 42.57 -0.36 -2.02
N PRO A 27 42.09 -0.94 -3.14
CA PRO A 27 42.75 -0.82 -4.44
C PRO A 27 42.94 0.63 -4.93
N ASP A 28 41.96 1.48 -4.69
CA ASP A 28 41.96 2.92 -5.01
C ASP A 28 42.97 3.69 -4.16
N GLU A 29 43.06 3.41 -2.86
CA GLU A 29 44.07 4.03 -1.98
C GLU A 29 45.50 3.65 -2.42
N ARG A 30 45.73 2.38 -2.78
CA ARG A 30 47.03 1.92 -3.31
C ARG A 30 47.39 2.63 -4.61
N LEU A 31 46.41 2.81 -5.51
CA LEU A 31 46.62 3.53 -6.75
C LEU A 31 46.90 5.01 -6.48
N TRP A 32 46.12 5.65 -5.60
CA TRP A 32 46.31 7.04 -5.19
C TRP A 32 47.74 7.25 -4.68
N ARG A 33 48.19 6.48 -3.67
CA ARG A 33 49.55 6.59 -3.12
C ARG A 33 50.64 6.43 -4.19
N ARG A 34 50.48 5.46 -5.09
CA ARG A 34 51.45 5.16 -6.16
C ARG A 34 51.56 6.28 -7.19
N VAL A 35 50.44 6.94 -7.50
CA VAL A 35 50.37 7.98 -8.53
C VAL A 35 50.76 9.34 -7.95
N THR A 36 50.23 9.70 -6.78
CA THR A 36 50.42 11.02 -6.16
C THR A 36 51.80 11.24 -5.56
N GLN A 37 52.58 10.18 -5.29
CA GLN A 37 53.99 10.30 -4.86
C GLN A 37 54.86 11.11 -5.85
N HIS A 38 54.45 11.17 -7.12
CA HIS A 38 55.18 11.84 -8.18
C HIS A 38 54.49 13.12 -8.69
N PHE A 39 53.45 13.61 -7.99
CA PHE A 39 52.71 14.81 -8.38
C PHE A 39 53.43 16.09 -7.94
N GLY A 40 53.48 17.07 -8.84
CA GLY A 40 53.74 18.48 -8.55
C GLY A 40 52.43 19.28 -8.57
N GLU A 41 52.50 20.62 -8.54
CA GLU A 41 51.32 21.50 -8.39
C GLU A 41 50.34 21.41 -9.57
N GLU A 42 50.83 21.27 -10.81
CA GLU A 42 49.99 21.20 -12.01
C GLU A 42 49.18 19.89 -12.11
N GLN A 43 49.73 18.78 -11.60
CA GLN A 43 49.13 17.45 -11.75
C GLN A 43 47.89 17.24 -10.89
N TRP A 44 47.72 18.04 -9.83
CA TRP A 44 46.53 18.02 -8.97
C TRP A 44 45.28 18.61 -9.65
N GLN A 45 45.46 19.52 -10.61
CA GLN A 45 44.37 20.17 -11.34
C GLN A 45 44.02 19.47 -12.65
N GLN A 46 44.81 18.46 -13.05
CA GLN A 46 44.63 17.73 -14.30
C GLN A 46 43.58 16.61 -14.17
N ALA A 47 42.79 16.44 -15.23
CA ALA A 47 41.89 15.29 -15.38
C ALA A 47 42.65 14.08 -15.96
N TRP A 48 42.46 12.91 -15.34
CA TRP A 48 43.21 11.69 -15.63
C TRP A 48 42.31 10.59 -16.21
N THR A 49 42.76 9.89 -17.25
CA THR A 49 42.11 8.69 -17.79
C THR A 49 42.88 7.44 -17.39
N GLY A 50 42.26 6.26 -17.48
CA GLY A 50 42.97 5.00 -17.17
C GLY A 50 44.24 4.79 -18.00
N GLU A 51 44.20 5.23 -19.26
CA GLU A 51 45.34 5.19 -20.18
C GLU A 51 46.40 6.23 -19.80
N SER A 52 46.02 7.47 -19.47
CA SER A 52 46.99 8.49 -19.06
C SER A 52 47.66 8.16 -17.73
N ILE A 53 46.94 7.55 -16.79
CA ILE A 53 47.49 7.05 -15.52
C ILE A 53 48.46 5.90 -15.75
N ALA A 54 48.11 4.93 -16.60
CA ALA A 54 48.99 3.82 -16.92
C ALA A 54 50.28 4.30 -17.63
N ALA A 55 50.16 5.25 -18.56
CA ALA A 55 51.30 5.88 -19.22
C ALA A 55 52.20 6.65 -18.24
N TRP A 56 51.60 7.41 -17.32
CA TRP A 56 52.31 8.15 -16.28
C TRP A 56 53.11 7.24 -15.35
N ILE A 57 52.49 6.16 -14.84
CA ILE A 57 53.16 5.14 -14.03
C ILE A 57 54.32 4.51 -14.81
N THR A 58 54.08 4.16 -16.08
CA THR A 58 55.10 3.55 -16.95
C THR A 58 56.32 4.45 -17.13
N GLN A 59 56.09 5.74 -17.33
CA GLN A 59 57.15 6.73 -17.51
C GLN A 59 57.94 6.97 -16.22
N LYS A 60 57.26 7.16 -15.08
CA LYS A 60 57.91 7.51 -13.81
C LYS A 60 58.62 6.33 -13.16
N GLU A 61 58.06 5.12 -13.28
CA GLU A 61 58.68 3.90 -12.73
C GLU A 61 59.65 3.22 -13.72
N ARG A 62 59.92 3.84 -14.89
CA ARG A 62 60.83 3.32 -15.94
C ARG A 62 60.49 1.90 -16.41
N LEU A 63 59.20 1.58 -16.50
CA LEU A 63 58.72 0.24 -16.86
C LEU A 63 58.71 -0.03 -18.38
N SER A 64 59.05 0.97 -19.20
CA SER A 64 59.01 0.88 -20.67
C SER A 64 59.86 -0.27 -21.22
N GLY A 65 61.04 -0.55 -20.64
CA GLY A 65 61.89 -1.68 -21.05
C GLY A 65 61.32 -3.05 -20.66
N GLN A 66 60.56 -3.14 -19.57
CA GLN A 66 59.90 -4.37 -19.13
C GLN A 66 58.67 -4.70 -20.00
N PHE A 67 57.92 -3.68 -20.43
CA PHE A 67 56.76 -3.86 -21.30
C PHE A 67 57.13 -4.16 -22.75
N GLN A 68 58.30 -3.71 -23.23
CA GLN A 68 58.85 -4.18 -24.52
C GLN A 68 59.16 -5.68 -24.52
N ALA A 69 59.55 -6.24 -23.36
CA ALA A 69 59.83 -7.67 -23.21
C ALA A 69 58.58 -8.52 -22.92
N ASP A 70 57.58 -7.97 -22.23
CA ASP A 70 56.29 -8.64 -21.93
C ASP A 70 55.08 -7.70 -22.13
N PRO A 71 54.46 -7.72 -23.33
CA PRO A 71 53.24 -6.95 -23.61
C PRO A 71 52.02 -7.36 -22.75
N LYS A 72 52.05 -8.54 -22.11
CA LYS A 72 50.98 -9.00 -21.23
C LYS A 72 51.00 -8.26 -19.89
N ALA A 73 52.19 -7.87 -19.42
CA ALA A 73 52.36 -7.11 -18.18
C ALA A 73 51.78 -5.70 -18.27
N GLU A 74 51.89 -5.05 -19.44
CA GLU A 74 51.30 -3.72 -19.71
C GLU A 74 49.77 -3.77 -19.67
N ARG A 75 49.15 -4.74 -20.35
CA ARG A 75 47.69 -4.95 -20.30
C ARG A 75 47.21 -5.29 -18.90
N ALA A 76 48.00 -6.03 -18.12
CA ALA A 76 47.68 -6.35 -16.73
C ALA A 76 47.76 -5.11 -15.82
N LEU A 77 48.68 -4.18 -16.07
CA LEU A 77 48.75 -2.90 -15.36
C LEU A 77 47.51 -2.06 -15.66
N LEU A 78 47.16 -1.87 -16.94
CA LEU A 78 45.97 -1.11 -17.33
C LEU A 78 44.69 -1.72 -16.74
N SER A 79 44.56 -3.05 -16.74
CA SER A 79 43.44 -3.75 -16.12
C SER A 79 43.34 -3.46 -14.61
N LYS A 80 44.47 -3.46 -13.89
CA LYS A 80 44.50 -3.16 -12.44
C LYS A 80 44.20 -1.69 -12.14
N VAL A 81 44.70 -0.77 -12.96
CA VAL A 81 44.39 0.66 -12.86
C VAL A 81 42.89 0.85 -13.06
N ASN A 82 42.31 0.28 -14.11
CA ASN A 82 40.87 0.38 -14.36
C ASN A 82 40.01 -0.26 -13.26
N GLU A 83 40.45 -1.37 -12.66
CA GLU A 83 39.78 -1.97 -11.50
C GLU A 83 39.80 -1.04 -10.28
N ALA A 84 40.95 -0.42 -9.99
CA ALA A 84 41.09 0.55 -8.90
C ALA A 84 40.32 1.85 -9.17
N LEU A 85 40.26 2.32 -10.43
CA LEU A 85 39.43 3.47 -10.82
C LEU A 85 37.94 3.16 -10.72
N ALA A 86 37.50 1.96 -11.08
CA ALA A 86 36.11 1.54 -10.93
C ALA A 86 35.71 1.50 -9.44
N HIS A 87 36.61 1.03 -8.57
CA HIS A 87 36.42 1.09 -7.12
C HIS A 87 36.41 2.55 -6.61
N GLY A 88 37.38 3.36 -7.02
CA GLY A 88 37.52 4.76 -6.61
C GLY A 88 36.33 5.64 -7.03
N ARG A 89 35.79 5.46 -8.24
CA ARG A 89 34.59 6.17 -8.70
C ARG A 89 33.34 5.85 -7.88
N LYS A 90 33.29 4.66 -7.28
CA LYS A 90 32.15 4.24 -6.45
C LYS A 90 32.24 4.81 -5.03
N GLU A 91 33.43 4.76 -4.43
CA GLU A 91 33.65 5.20 -3.04
C GLU A 91 33.96 6.71 -2.93
N ALA A 92 34.40 7.34 -4.04
CA ALA A 92 34.71 8.77 -4.18
C ALA A 92 35.64 9.37 -3.10
N THR A 93 36.36 8.52 -2.36
CA THR A 93 37.18 8.92 -1.23
C THR A 93 38.53 9.49 -1.67
N TYR A 94 39.30 8.76 -2.48
CA TYR A 94 40.63 9.21 -2.94
C TYR A 94 40.61 9.73 -4.39
N ILE A 95 39.61 9.32 -5.16
CA ILE A 95 39.51 9.52 -6.61
C ILE A 95 38.11 10.07 -6.89
N LEU A 96 38.04 11.28 -7.43
CA LEU A 96 36.81 11.97 -7.78
C LEU A 96 36.46 11.70 -9.26
N PRO A 97 35.22 11.34 -9.59
CA PRO A 97 34.79 11.26 -10.97
C PRO A 97 34.76 12.65 -11.62
N ASP A 98 35.12 12.72 -12.89
CA ASP A 98 35.08 13.93 -13.72
C ASP A 98 34.43 13.62 -15.09
N ALA A 99 34.26 14.62 -15.95
CA ALA A 99 33.68 14.47 -17.29
C ALA A 99 34.42 13.42 -18.15
N ASP A 100 33.72 12.79 -19.10
CA ASP A 100 34.28 11.87 -20.09
C ASP A 100 35.07 10.67 -19.53
N LYS A 101 34.61 10.11 -18.40
CA LYS A 101 35.28 9.00 -17.68
C LYS A 101 36.66 9.39 -17.14
N ALA A 102 37.01 10.67 -17.13
CA ALA A 102 38.20 11.13 -16.43
C ALA A 102 37.99 11.09 -14.90
N VAL A 103 39.08 11.23 -14.17
CA VAL A 103 39.09 11.30 -12.72
C VAL A 103 40.07 12.36 -12.24
N ARG A 104 39.81 12.94 -11.07
CA ARG A 104 40.75 13.79 -10.33
C ARG A 104 41.17 13.08 -9.04
N PHE A 105 42.39 13.33 -8.58
CA PHE A 105 42.87 12.78 -7.31
C PHE A 105 42.74 13.82 -6.21
N ARG A 106 42.23 13.43 -5.05
CA ARG A 106 42.13 14.35 -3.90
C ARG A 106 43.50 14.67 -3.33
N SER A 107 43.71 15.93 -2.98
CA SER A 107 44.93 16.38 -2.29
C SER A 107 44.98 15.85 -0.86
N LYS A 108 46.17 15.82 -0.27
CA LYS A 108 46.33 15.42 1.14
C LYS A 108 45.57 16.35 2.09
N ALA A 109 45.55 17.66 1.84
CA ALA A 109 44.82 18.63 2.65
C ALA A 109 43.29 18.38 2.62
N SER A 110 42.75 17.97 1.46
CA SER A 110 41.34 17.60 1.33
C SER A 110 41.02 16.32 2.12
N LEU A 111 41.91 15.32 2.09
CA LEU A 111 41.77 14.11 2.91
C LEU A 111 41.84 14.41 4.41
N ASP A 112 42.74 15.27 4.85
CA ASP A 112 42.85 15.68 6.26
C ASP A 112 41.56 16.40 6.73
N THR A 113 40.94 17.19 5.83
CA THR A 113 39.64 17.85 6.08
C THR A 113 38.52 16.82 6.24
N LEU A 114 38.46 15.81 5.35
CA LEU A 114 37.50 14.71 5.43
C LEU A 114 37.67 13.90 6.73
N GLU A 115 38.90 13.55 7.11
CA GLU A 115 39.19 12.82 8.35
C GLU A 115 38.77 13.62 9.59
N THR A 116 38.98 14.93 9.55
CA THR A 116 38.53 15.84 10.61
C THR A 116 37.00 15.90 10.68
N ALA A 117 36.31 16.01 9.55
CA ALA A 117 34.85 16.02 9.48
C ALA A 117 34.23 14.71 9.97
N VAL A 118 34.79 13.56 9.56
CA VAL A 118 34.37 12.23 10.04
C VAL A 118 34.56 12.13 11.56
N SER A 119 35.70 12.59 12.08
CA SER A 119 35.98 12.57 13.51
C SER A 119 35.00 13.46 14.28
N ARG A 120 34.68 14.65 13.75
CA ARG A 120 33.67 15.56 14.30
C ARG A 120 32.30 14.89 14.39
N TRP A 121 31.80 14.30 13.31
CA TRP A 121 30.50 13.61 13.30
C TRP A 121 30.47 12.37 14.19
N LYS A 122 31.53 11.54 14.22
CA LYS A 122 31.62 10.40 15.15
C LYS A 122 31.56 10.85 16.61
N ASN A 123 32.27 11.92 16.95
CA ASN A 123 32.22 12.51 18.29
C ASN A 123 30.83 13.05 18.62
N PHE A 124 30.17 13.72 17.67
CA PHE A 124 28.81 14.18 17.82
C PHE A 124 27.83 13.03 18.10
N PHE A 125 27.78 12.01 17.22
CA PHE A 125 26.84 10.89 17.38
C PHE A 125 27.10 10.09 18.65
N SER A 126 28.37 9.82 19.00
CA SER A 126 28.69 9.11 20.24
C SER A 126 28.27 9.86 21.50
N ARG A 127 28.28 11.19 21.48
CA ARG A 127 27.82 12.02 22.60
C ARG A 127 26.30 12.09 22.67
N HIS A 128 25.63 12.31 21.54
CA HIS A 128 24.24 12.79 21.52
C HIS A 128 23.21 11.77 21.02
N ALA A 129 23.63 10.66 20.39
CA ALA A 129 22.68 9.65 19.92
C ALA A 129 22.05 8.83 21.07
N GLY A 130 22.83 8.46 22.09
CA GLY A 130 22.43 7.42 23.06
C GLY A 130 22.51 7.76 24.55
N LYS A 131 23.03 8.92 24.98
CA LYS A 131 23.20 9.22 26.42
C LYS A 131 21.87 9.42 27.16
N GLY A 132 21.61 8.66 28.23
CA GLY A 132 20.43 8.80 29.10
C GLY A 132 19.32 7.77 28.85
N GLU A 133 18.25 7.84 29.64
CA GLU A 133 17.03 7.08 29.39
C GLU A 133 16.27 7.67 28.20
N THR A 134 15.60 6.83 27.41
CA THR A 134 14.79 7.31 26.28
C THR A 134 13.32 7.31 26.70
N PRO A 135 12.65 8.48 26.76
CA PRO A 135 11.23 8.58 27.08
C PRO A 135 10.37 7.84 26.05
N LEU A 136 9.12 7.55 26.42
CA LEU A 136 8.13 6.98 25.51
C LEU A 136 7.89 7.85 24.26
N HIS A 137 8.12 9.16 24.38
CA HIS A 137 7.90 10.14 23.33
C HIS A 137 9.15 10.47 22.51
N GLY A 138 10.30 9.86 22.80
CA GLY A 138 11.59 10.27 22.25
C GLY A 138 12.26 11.39 23.06
N ARG A 139 13.50 11.72 22.70
CA ARG A 139 14.28 12.74 23.39
C ARG A 139 14.07 14.13 22.78
N PRO A 140 13.93 15.19 23.60
CA PRO A 140 13.76 16.54 23.10
C PRO A 140 14.97 17.01 22.27
N PRO A 141 14.80 18.04 21.43
CA PRO A 141 15.89 18.65 20.67
C PRO A 141 17.05 19.09 21.56
N LEU A 142 18.26 19.16 20.99
CA LEU A 142 19.41 19.70 21.71
C LEU A 142 19.22 21.20 21.94
N THR A 143 19.42 21.64 23.18
CA THR A 143 19.42 23.06 23.56
C THR A 143 20.83 23.51 23.93
N THR A 144 21.07 24.81 23.98
CA THR A 144 22.35 25.39 24.44
C THR A 144 22.62 25.14 25.94
N GLN A 145 21.64 24.65 26.69
CA GLN A 145 21.83 24.22 28.08
C GLN A 145 22.48 22.82 28.14
N ASP A 146 22.21 21.97 27.16
CA ASP A 146 22.62 20.56 27.15
C ASP A 146 23.81 20.27 26.22
N ALA A 147 24.08 21.17 25.27
CA ALA A 147 25.09 20.99 24.23
C ALA A 147 25.76 22.32 23.85
N SER A 148 26.94 22.22 23.22
CA SER A 148 27.61 23.40 22.65
C SER A 148 26.80 23.99 21.50
N GLU A 149 26.94 25.29 21.22
CA GLU A 149 26.27 25.94 20.08
C GLU A 149 26.56 25.23 18.76
N ALA A 150 27.80 24.77 18.56
CA ALA A 150 28.19 24.00 17.39
C ALA A 150 27.49 22.63 17.29
N ASP A 151 27.19 21.98 18.42
CA ASP A 151 26.44 20.73 18.44
C ASP A 151 24.94 20.95 18.19
N VAL A 152 24.38 22.05 18.70
CA VAL A 152 22.99 22.45 18.42
C VAL A 152 22.80 22.70 16.93
N GLU A 153 23.73 23.40 16.29
CA GLU A 153 23.68 23.66 14.84
C GLU A 153 23.80 22.38 14.01
N MET A 154 24.70 21.46 14.40
CA MET A 154 24.78 20.14 13.76
C MET A 154 23.50 19.31 13.94
N TYR A 155 22.80 19.47 15.06
CA TYR A 155 21.53 18.78 15.28
C TYR A 155 20.40 19.37 14.45
N ARG A 156 20.32 20.71 14.31
CA ARG A 156 19.38 21.36 13.38
C ARG A 156 19.58 20.90 11.95
N LEU A 157 20.84 20.81 11.51
CA LEU A 157 21.16 20.23 10.21
C LEU A 157 20.69 18.77 10.07
N LEU A 158 20.74 17.98 11.15
CA LEU A 158 20.17 16.62 11.14
C LEU A 158 18.64 16.61 11.06
N GLU A 159 17.95 17.57 11.66
CA GLU A 159 16.50 17.74 11.50
C GLU A 159 16.16 18.01 10.04
N ASP A 160 16.87 18.93 9.37
CA ASP A 160 16.68 19.22 7.95
C ASP A 160 16.95 17.98 7.07
N VAL A 161 17.95 17.18 7.44
CA VAL A 161 18.28 15.92 6.76
C VAL A 161 17.17 14.89 6.92
N TRP A 162 16.63 14.73 8.13
CA TRP A 162 15.51 13.81 8.38
C TRP A 162 14.25 14.24 7.63
N GLU A 163 13.97 15.54 7.60
CA GLU A 163 12.87 16.11 6.83
C GLU A 163 13.02 15.80 5.33
N ALA A 164 14.19 16.10 4.75
CA ALA A 164 14.49 15.79 3.35
C ALA A 164 14.37 14.28 3.04
N MET A 165 14.82 13.42 3.96
CA MET A 165 14.69 11.96 3.81
C MET A 165 13.23 11.50 3.76
N LEU A 166 12.37 12.07 4.60
CA LEU A 166 10.95 11.69 4.64
C LEU A 166 10.19 12.24 3.43
N LEU A 167 10.51 13.46 2.99
CA LEU A 167 9.95 14.08 1.79
C LEU A 167 10.52 13.49 0.49
N GLY A 168 11.64 12.74 0.57
CA GLY A 168 12.37 12.19 -0.57
C GLY A 168 13.01 13.25 -1.44
N GLU A 169 13.44 14.34 -0.83
CA GLU A 169 14.16 15.45 -1.45
C GLU A 169 15.67 15.20 -1.42
N SER A 170 16.43 16.03 -2.13
CA SER A 170 17.90 16.02 -2.05
C SER A 170 18.35 16.47 -0.66
N LEU A 171 19.40 15.84 -0.13
CA LEU A 171 19.99 16.23 1.15
C LEU A 171 20.55 17.67 1.09
N PRO A 172 20.52 18.42 2.21
CA PRO A 172 21.14 19.74 2.28
C PRO A 172 22.63 19.68 1.91
N GLU A 173 23.13 20.64 1.12
CA GLU A 173 24.54 20.69 0.70
C GLU A 173 25.50 20.79 1.91
N ALA A 174 25.07 21.46 2.97
CA ALA A 174 25.81 21.54 4.23
C ALA A 174 25.98 20.18 4.93
N TYR A 175 25.16 19.17 4.58
CA TYR A 175 25.26 17.81 5.12
C TYR A 175 26.22 16.94 4.30
N ALA A 176 27.46 17.39 4.21
CA ALA A 176 28.56 16.70 3.56
C ALA A 176 29.80 16.67 4.45
N LEU A 177 30.73 15.77 4.13
CA LEU A 177 32.05 15.68 4.77
C LEU A 177 33.05 16.68 4.16
N ASP A 178 32.75 17.21 2.98
CA ASP A 178 33.56 18.17 2.24
C ASP A 178 32.70 19.02 1.27
N ASP A 179 33.37 19.97 0.61
CA ASP A 179 32.75 20.87 -0.37
C ASP A 179 32.32 20.16 -1.68
N ASP A 180 32.78 18.93 -1.91
CA ASP A 180 32.43 18.11 -3.08
C ASP A 180 31.17 17.25 -2.84
N GLY A 181 30.50 17.38 -1.68
CA GLY A 181 29.26 16.65 -1.36
C GLY A 181 29.46 15.19 -0.93
N CYS A 182 30.66 14.83 -0.46
CA CYS A 182 30.96 13.47 -0.02
C CYS A 182 30.21 13.12 1.26
N THR A 183 29.47 11.99 1.28
CA THR A 183 28.69 11.57 2.46
C THR A 183 29.24 10.33 3.16
N SER A 184 30.27 9.69 2.60
CA SER A 184 30.83 8.45 3.14
C SER A 184 32.36 8.37 2.97
N MET A 185 33.05 7.86 3.99
CA MET A 185 34.50 7.65 3.95
C MET A 185 34.92 6.48 4.84
N GLN A 186 35.77 5.57 4.34
CA GLN A 186 36.41 4.50 5.13
C GLN A 186 35.41 3.69 6.01
N GLY A 187 34.22 3.40 5.47
CA GLY A 187 33.17 2.64 6.16
C GLY A 187 32.30 3.45 7.13
N PHE A 188 32.54 4.76 7.26
CA PHE A 188 31.62 5.71 7.88
C PHE A 188 30.70 6.29 6.81
N ASP A 189 29.41 6.42 7.14
CA ASP A 189 28.36 6.89 6.22
C ASP A 189 27.42 7.80 7.01
N LEU A 190 27.33 9.06 6.59
CA LEU A 190 26.50 10.08 7.25
C LEU A 190 25.02 9.71 7.24
N VAL A 191 24.49 9.31 6.08
CA VAL A 191 23.08 8.93 5.92
C VAL A 191 22.71 7.76 6.84
N ARG A 192 23.60 6.77 6.92
CA ARG A 192 23.42 5.61 7.81
C ARG A 192 23.45 6.00 9.28
N GLU A 193 24.36 6.88 9.68
CA GLU A 193 24.45 7.34 11.06
C GLU A 193 23.30 8.29 11.42
N ALA A 194 22.77 9.10 10.49
CA ALA A 194 21.55 9.90 10.70
C ALA A 194 20.34 9.01 11.01
N ARG A 195 20.12 7.94 10.23
CA ARG A 195 19.06 6.94 10.47
C ARG A 195 19.20 6.29 11.84
N LYS A 196 20.41 5.83 12.15
CA LYS A 196 20.71 5.20 13.43
C LYS A 196 20.54 6.18 14.61
N CYS A 197 20.94 7.43 14.43
CA CYS A 197 20.74 8.49 15.43
C CYS A 197 19.26 8.66 15.74
N ALA A 198 18.40 8.76 14.72
CA ALA A 198 16.96 8.85 14.89
C ALA A 198 16.39 7.64 15.65
N ALA A 199 16.76 6.42 15.25
CA ALA A 199 16.31 5.19 15.89
C ALA A 199 16.71 5.10 17.38
N VAL A 200 17.94 5.51 17.72
CA VAL A 200 18.42 5.48 19.12
C VAL A 200 17.75 6.58 19.96
N ARG A 201 17.65 7.81 19.42
CA ARG A 201 17.08 8.95 20.14
C ARG A 201 15.57 8.86 20.33
N SER A 202 14.84 8.35 19.33
CA SER A 202 13.40 8.14 19.43
C SER A 202 13.04 7.01 20.40
N GLY A 203 13.92 6.01 20.55
CA GLY A 203 13.65 4.81 21.36
C GLY A 203 12.69 3.83 20.71
N LEU A 204 12.14 4.17 19.55
CA LEU A 204 11.25 3.31 18.79
C LEU A 204 12.00 2.06 18.31
N ARG A 205 11.23 0.97 18.14
CA ARG A 205 11.73 -0.34 17.71
C ARG A 205 11.00 -0.81 16.45
N PHE A 206 10.91 0.08 15.46
CA PHE A 206 10.40 -0.28 14.14
C PHE A 206 11.52 -0.83 13.25
N PRO A 207 11.20 -1.74 12.32
CA PRO A 207 12.12 -2.13 11.25
C PRO A 207 12.49 -0.96 10.33
N GLU A 208 11.55 -0.04 10.16
CA GLU A 208 11.65 1.20 9.38
C GLU A 208 12.21 2.35 10.25
N ASP A 209 13.03 3.22 9.64
CA ASP A 209 13.66 4.36 10.33
C ASP A 209 12.74 5.60 10.33
N GLU A 210 11.79 5.64 9.40
CA GLU A 210 10.89 6.77 9.13
C GLU A 210 10.04 7.17 10.35
N PRO A 211 9.44 6.24 11.12
CA PRO A 211 8.69 6.62 12.33
C PRO A 211 9.57 7.28 13.39
N ALA A 212 10.84 6.91 13.47
CA ALA A 212 11.79 7.48 14.42
C ALA A 212 12.15 8.92 14.06
N MET A 213 12.40 9.19 12.78
CA MET A 213 12.64 10.54 12.26
C MET A 213 11.43 11.44 12.47
N ALA A 214 10.24 10.96 12.07
CA ALA A 214 8.99 11.68 12.23
C ALA A 214 8.71 12.10 13.67
N LEU A 215 8.87 11.18 14.63
CA LEU A 215 8.65 11.48 16.04
C LEU A 215 9.57 12.60 16.54
N LEU A 216 10.85 12.58 16.15
CA LEU A 216 11.81 13.60 16.58
C LEU A 216 11.52 14.97 15.96
N LEU A 217 11.08 15.02 14.69
CA LEU A 217 10.66 16.27 14.05
C LEU A 217 9.42 16.86 14.71
N MET A 218 8.46 16.03 15.10
CA MET A 218 7.30 16.48 15.87
C MET A 218 7.71 17.01 17.26
N GLN A 219 8.62 16.33 17.96
CA GLN A 219 9.15 16.82 19.24
C GLN A 219 9.92 18.13 19.10
N ALA A 220 10.53 18.38 17.94
CA ALA A 220 11.18 19.64 17.61
C ALA A 220 10.21 20.76 17.25
N GLY A 221 8.91 20.47 17.13
CA GLY A 221 7.92 21.42 16.62
C GLY A 221 8.14 21.79 15.15
N ARG A 222 8.91 20.98 14.41
CA ARG A 222 9.17 21.16 12.98
C ARG A 222 7.98 20.71 12.15
N TRP A 223 7.34 19.62 12.58
CA TRP A 223 6.15 19.07 11.94
C TRP A 223 5.00 18.99 12.94
N THR A 224 3.83 19.39 12.45
CA THR A 224 2.56 19.04 13.07
C THR A 224 2.19 17.57 12.79
N THR A 225 1.26 17.02 13.59
CA THR A 225 0.73 15.67 13.32
C THR A 225 0.05 15.61 11.94
N ARG A 226 -0.66 16.67 11.52
CA ARG A 226 -1.27 16.74 10.18
C ARG A 226 -0.23 16.66 9.06
N GLU A 227 0.81 17.50 9.13
CA GLU A 227 1.87 17.54 8.10
C GLU A 227 2.59 16.21 7.98
N LEU A 228 2.87 15.53 9.09
CA LEU A 228 3.41 14.17 9.08
C LEU A 228 2.51 13.20 8.30
N LEU A 229 1.21 13.23 8.57
CA LEU A 229 0.26 12.31 7.94
C LEU A 229 0.10 12.59 6.45
N ASP A 230 0.07 13.87 6.05
CA ASP A 230 0.05 14.31 4.65
C ASP A 230 1.36 13.91 3.93
N ALA A 231 2.52 14.16 4.53
CA ALA A 231 3.82 13.76 3.97
C ALA A 231 3.93 12.24 3.78
N ARG A 232 3.39 11.46 4.72
CA ARG A 232 3.33 10.00 4.63
C ARG A 232 2.39 9.52 3.52
N LEU A 233 1.27 10.20 3.32
CA LEU A 233 0.35 9.90 2.23
C LEU A 233 1.03 10.13 0.87
N GLU A 234 1.72 11.26 0.72
CA GLU A 234 2.47 11.58 -0.51
C GLU A 234 3.67 10.63 -0.72
N GLY A 235 4.35 10.22 0.36
CA GLY A 235 5.40 9.18 0.28
C GLY A 235 4.88 7.86 -0.30
N ARG A 236 3.71 7.40 0.13
CA ARG A 236 3.07 6.20 -0.44
C ARG A 236 2.71 6.37 -1.92
N ARG A 237 2.45 7.60 -2.35
CA ARG A 237 2.20 7.92 -3.75
C ARG A 237 3.45 7.86 -4.60
N ARG A 238 4.54 8.47 -4.12
CA ARG A 238 5.87 8.37 -4.76
C ARG A 238 6.34 6.93 -4.92
N GLU A 239 6.04 6.08 -3.93
CA GLU A 239 6.33 4.64 -3.97
C GLU A 239 5.37 3.81 -4.85
N ASN A 240 4.39 4.44 -5.50
CA ASN A 240 3.32 3.80 -6.27
C ASN A 240 2.54 2.72 -5.46
N ARG A 241 2.43 2.91 -4.14
CA ARG A 241 1.66 2.05 -3.22
C ARG A 241 0.24 2.55 -3.02
N ASN A 242 0.02 3.85 -3.20
CA ASN A 242 -1.29 4.46 -3.35
C ASN A 242 -1.22 5.47 -4.52
N PRO A 243 -1.85 5.21 -5.67
CA PRO A 243 -1.74 6.13 -6.80
C PRO A 243 -2.57 7.41 -6.64
N PHE A 244 -3.44 7.49 -5.63
CA PHE A 244 -4.42 8.59 -5.51
C PHE A 244 -3.91 9.72 -4.61
N PRO A 245 -3.95 10.99 -5.10
CA PRO A 245 -3.74 12.15 -4.25
C PRO A 245 -4.84 12.29 -3.20
N ARG A 246 -4.59 13.19 -2.25
CA ARG A 246 -5.64 13.74 -1.38
C ARG A 246 -6.75 14.41 -2.17
N THR A 247 -6.41 15.13 -3.23
CA THR A 247 -7.37 15.78 -4.12
C THR A 247 -7.93 14.81 -5.15
N TYR A 248 -9.17 15.05 -5.56
CA TYR A 248 -9.78 14.36 -6.68
C TYR A 248 -9.30 14.97 -8.02
N ASP A 249 -9.46 14.23 -9.12
CA ASP A 249 -9.18 14.75 -10.47
C ASP A 249 -10.13 15.92 -10.77
N VAL A 250 -9.55 17.10 -11.02
CA VAL A 250 -10.30 18.35 -11.25
C VAL A 250 -11.26 18.22 -12.42
N THR A 251 -10.87 17.52 -13.51
CA THR A 251 -11.74 17.37 -14.68
C THR A 251 -12.99 16.55 -14.39
N LEU A 252 -12.88 15.60 -13.45
CA LEU A 252 -14.01 14.79 -13.00
C LEU A 252 -14.88 15.52 -11.97
N VAL A 253 -14.27 16.38 -11.15
CA VAL A 253 -15.00 17.28 -10.26
C VAL A 253 -15.83 18.27 -11.07
N ASP A 254 -15.20 18.98 -12.02
CA ASP A 254 -15.88 19.92 -12.90
C ASP A 254 -17.05 19.26 -13.64
N HIS A 255 -16.85 18.03 -14.14
CA HIS A 255 -17.93 17.28 -14.78
C HIS A 255 -19.07 16.94 -13.80
N ALA A 256 -18.76 16.49 -12.59
CA ALA A 256 -19.77 16.21 -11.58
C ALA A 256 -20.56 17.48 -11.18
N ASP A 257 -19.90 18.64 -11.13
CA ASP A 257 -20.53 19.92 -10.81
C ASP A 257 -21.51 20.41 -11.89
N THR A 258 -21.41 19.89 -13.12
CA THR A 258 -22.40 20.17 -14.18
C THR A 258 -23.71 19.38 -14.03
N LEU A 259 -23.74 18.34 -13.18
CA LEU A 259 -24.92 17.52 -12.98
C LEU A 259 -25.92 18.25 -12.07
N GLY A 260 -27.16 18.34 -12.55
CA GLY A 260 -28.27 18.97 -11.82
C GLY A 260 -28.91 18.04 -10.80
N GLU A 261 -29.76 18.62 -9.95
CA GLU A 261 -30.65 17.84 -9.10
C GLU A 261 -31.68 17.07 -9.94
N VAL A 262 -32.19 15.99 -9.37
CA VAL A 262 -33.13 15.07 -10.03
C VAL A 262 -34.49 15.73 -10.19
N ALA A 263 -35.03 15.71 -11.42
CA ALA A 263 -36.42 16.06 -11.68
C ALA A 263 -37.31 14.83 -11.44
N GLY A 264 -37.78 14.67 -10.19
CA GLY A 264 -38.50 13.47 -9.74
C GLY A 264 -39.69 13.09 -10.63
N ASP A 265 -40.53 14.06 -11.01
CA ASP A 265 -41.70 13.81 -11.85
C ASP A 265 -41.33 13.37 -13.28
N GLU A 266 -40.23 13.87 -13.84
CA GLU A 266 -39.75 13.45 -15.16
C GLU A 266 -39.22 12.02 -15.13
N GLU A 267 -38.51 11.65 -14.07
CA GLU A 267 -37.97 10.30 -13.88
C GLU A 267 -39.08 9.26 -13.64
N VAL A 268 -40.14 9.63 -12.90
CA VAL A 268 -41.34 8.80 -12.78
C VAL A 268 -42.04 8.65 -14.14
N ALA A 269 -42.18 9.75 -14.90
CA ALA A 269 -42.74 9.69 -16.25
C ALA A 269 -41.88 8.84 -17.22
N ALA A 270 -40.56 8.77 -16.99
CA ALA A 270 -39.62 7.95 -17.73
C ALA A 270 -39.66 6.45 -17.34
N GLY A 271 -40.41 6.08 -16.30
CA GLY A 271 -40.70 4.68 -15.94
C GLY A 271 -40.14 4.22 -14.59
N ARG A 272 -39.56 5.11 -13.77
CA ARG A 272 -39.21 4.78 -12.39
C ARG A 272 -40.45 4.66 -11.51
N THR A 273 -40.39 3.79 -10.52
CA THR A 273 -41.48 3.64 -9.53
C THR A 273 -41.50 4.84 -8.59
N ASP A 274 -42.67 5.44 -8.40
CA ASP A 274 -42.85 6.51 -7.41
C ASP A 274 -43.04 5.91 -6.01
N LEU A 275 -42.00 6.03 -5.17
CA LEU A 275 -41.98 5.58 -3.78
C LEU A 275 -41.83 6.74 -2.79
N ARG A 276 -42.09 7.98 -3.24
CA ARG A 276 -42.00 9.19 -2.39
C ARG A 276 -43.00 9.21 -1.23
N HIS A 277 -44.02 8.37 -1.29
CA HIS A 277 -45.03 8.21 -0.25
C HIS A 277 -44.58 7.32 0.93
N LEU A 278 -43.47 6.59 0.80
CA LEU A 278 -42.93 5.76 1.88
C LEU A 278 -42.21 6.63 2.91
N PRO A 279 -42.39 6.39 4.23
CA PRO A 279 -41.76 7.18 5.29
C PRO A 279 -40.30 6.75 5.52
N LEU A 280 -39.48 6.82 4.47
CA LEU A 280 -38.07 6.43 4.51
C LEU A 280 -37.25 7.42 5.35
N VAL A 281 -36.36 6.88 6.18
CA VAL A 281 -35.38 7.65 6.98
C VAL A 281 -33.98 7.11 6.77
N THR A 282 -32.96 7.95 6.86
CA THR A 282 -31.57 7.49 6.95
C THR A 282 -31.13 7.47 8.42
N ILE A 283 -30.24 6.56 8.79
CA ILE A 283 -29.79 6.39 10.17
C ILE A 283 -28.28 6.19 10.18
N ASP A 284 -27.56 7.25 10.53
CA ASP A 284 -26.13 7.38 10.29
C ASP A 284 -25.38 8.00 11.48
N PRO A 285 -24.03 8.04 11.47
CA PRO A 285 -23.27 8.87 12.39
C PRO A 285 -23.61 10.36 12.23
N PRO A 286 -23.53 11.17 13.30
CA PRO A 286 -23.87 12.60 13.24
C PRO A 286 -22.92 13.43 12.36
N ASP A 287 -21.74 12.90 12.05
CA ASP A 287 -20.74 13.51 11.17
C ASP A 287 -20.85 13.08 9.70
N ALA A 288 -21.80 12.20 9.36
CA ALA A 288 -22.01 11.71 8.01
C ALA A 288 -22.58 12.77 7.08
N LYS A 289 -22.17 12.71 5.80
CA LYS A 289 -22.66 13.59 4.73
C LYS A 289 -23.14 12.79 3.52
N ASP A 290 -22.66 11.56 3.39
CA ASP A 290 -22.89 10.60 2.33
C ASP A 290 -23.85 9.51 2.81
N PHE A 291 -25.14 9.85 2.91
CA PHE A 291 -26.19 8.88 3.24
C PHE A 291 -26.46 7.92 2.06
N ASP A 292 -25.94 6.71 2.14
CA ASP A 292 -26.06 5.70 1.07
C ASP A 292 -27.35 4.89 1.13
N ASP A 293 -27.92 4.71 2.33
CA ASP A 293 -29.09 3.87 2.57
C ASP A 293 -30.19 4.57 3.39
N ALA A 294 -31.44 4.26 3.05
CA ALA A 294 -32.63 4.68 3.78
C ALA A 294 -33.53 3.47 4.04
N VAL A 295 -34.21 3.44 5.18
CA VAL A 295 -35.02 2.30 5.62
C VAL A 295 -36.39 2.75 6.13
N CYS A 296 -37.40 1.91 5.95
CA CYS A 296 -38.65 2.02 6.70
C CYS A 296 -39.33 0.65 6.79
N LEU A 297 -40.13 0.47 7.83
CA LEU A 297 -40.99 -0.70 7.97
C LEU A 297 -42.46 -0.26 7.86
N VAL A 298 -43.16 -0.81 6.88
CA VAL A 298 -44.57 -0.48 6.63
C VAL A 298 -45.43 -1.69 6.94
N ASN A 299 -46.54 -1.47 7.65
CA ASN A 299 -47.58 -2.47 7.85
C ASN A 299 -48.84 -2.04 7.09
N ASN A 300 -49.19 -2.77 6.04
CA ASN A 300 -50.38 -2.50 5.23
C ASN A 300 -51.30 -3.72 5.27
N ASN A 301 -52.48 -3.57 5.89
CA ASN A 301 -53.51 -4.61 5.97
C ASN A 301 -53.00 -5.97 6.50
N GLY A 302 -52.06 -5.93 7.46
CA GLY A 302 -51.47 -7.14 8.06
C GLY A 302 -50.24 -7.68 7.32
N GLN A 303 -49.90 -7.14 6.15
CA GLN A 303 -48.64 -7.41 5.48
C GLN A 303 -47.57 -6.42 5.96
N ARG A 304 -46.51 -6.95 6.58
CA ARG A 304 -45.35 -6.15 6.98
C ARG A 304 -44.28 -6.24 5.89
N THR A 305 -43.80 -5.09 5.43
CA THR A 305 -42.74 -5.01 4.42
C THR A 305 -41.63 -4.10 4.91
N LEU A 306 -40.41 -4.62 4.99
CA LEU A 306 -39.21 -3.83 5.20
C LEU A 306 -38.75 -3.28 3.84
N TRP A 307 -38.67 -1.97 3.74
CA TRP A 307 -38.15 -1.27 2.57
C TRP A 307 -36.75 -0.76 2.87
N VAL A 308 -35.82 -1.06 1.97
CA VAL A 308 -34.45 -0.56 2.01
C VAL A 308 -34.15 0.09 0.67
N ALA A 309 -33.87 1.38 0.68
CA ALA A 309 -33.50 2.17 -0.48
C ALA A 309 -32.00 2.46 -0.46
N ILE A 310 -31.31 2.16 -1.56
CA ILE A 310 -29.88 2.42 -1.74
C ILE A 310 -29.71 3.49 -2.82
N ALA A 311 -28.82 4.46 -2.60
CA ALA A 311 -28.49 5.49 -3.58
C ALA A 311 -28.20 4.91 -4.98
N ASP A 312 -28.86 5.44 -6.02
CA ASP A 312 -28.64 4.99 -7.41
C ASP A 312 -27.38 5.63 -8.03
N VAL A 313 -26.22 5.24 -7.52
CA VAL A 313 -24.90 5.71 -8.01
C VAL A 313 -24.70 5.36 -9.49
N ALA A 314 -25.24 4.23 -9.94
CA ALA A 314 -25.09 3.73 -11.31
C ALA A 314 -25.79 4.63 -12.34
N HIS A 315 -26.81 5.39 -11.93
CA HIS A 315 -27.41 6.41 -12.77
C HIS A 315 -26.40 7.51 -13.15
N TYR A 316 -25.62 7.99 -12.19
CA TYR A 316 -24.64 9.07 -12.42
C TYR A 316 -23.30 8.56 -12.97
N VAL A 317 -22.88 7.36 -12.54
CA VAL A 317 -21.59 6.76 -12.92
C VAL A 317 -21.82 5.67 -13.96
N GLN A 318 -22.02 6.09 -15.22
CA GLN A 318 -22.30 5.17 -16.32
C GLN A 318 -21.07 4.34 -16.70
N ALA A 319 -21.29 3.07 -17.03
CA ALA A 319 -20.23 2.13 -17.40
C ALA A 319 -19.40 2.62 -18.60
N GLY A 320 -18.07 2.50 -18.51
CA GLY A 320 -17.14 2.92 -19.55
C GLY A 320 -16.85 4.43 -19.59
N THR A 321 -17.45 5.24 -18.71
CA THR A 321 -17.14 6.66 -18.58
C THR A 321 -15.80 6.91 -17.87
N ALA A 322 -15.35 8.17 -17.84
CA ALA A 322 -14.16 8.55 -17.08
C ALA A 322 -14.38 8.45 -15.57
N LEU A 323 -15.60 8.79 -15.10
CA LEU A 323 -16.01 8.59 -13.71
C LEU A 323 -15.97 7.12 -13.30
N ASP A 324 -16.52 6.22 -14.13
CA ASP A 324 -16.48 4.77 -13.89
C ASP A 324 -15.05 4.24 -13.80
N ARG A 325 -14.17 4.61 -14.74
CA ARG A 325 -12.76 4.21 -14.68
C ARG A 325 -12.05 4.71 -13.42
N SER A 326 -12.33 5.94 -12.99
CA SER A 326 -11.76 6.51 -11.75
C SER A 326 -12.29 5.79 -10.51
N ALA A 327 -13.60 5.58 -10.43
CA ALA A 327 -14.25 4.85 -9.34
C ALA A 327 -13.73 3.41 -9.25
N ALA A 328 -13.62 2.71 -10.39
CA ALA A 328 -13.07 1.36 -10.47
C ALA A 328 -11.59 1.29 -10.05
N ALA A 329 -10.79 2.29 -10.41
CA ALA A 329 -9.38 2.36 -9.99
C ALA A 329 -9.25 2.60 -8.47
N ARG A 330 -10.12 3.43 -7.88
CA ARG A 330 -10.16 3.72 -6.45
C ARG A 330 -10.76 2.57 -5.64
N ALA A 331 -11.74 1.89 -6.19
CA ALA A 331 -12.52 0.76 -5.65
C ALA A 331 -13.33 1.05 -4.37
N THR A 332 -12.83 1.89 -3.47
CA THR A 332 -13.48 2.25 -2.21
C THR A 332 -12.98 3.61 -1.71
N SER A 333 -13.78 4.28 -0.88
CA SER A 333 -13.34 5.46 -0.14
C SER A 333 -12.39 5.04 0.98
N VAL A 334 -11.30 5.78 1.18
CA VAL A 334 -10.31 5.50 2.24
C VAL A 334 -10.42 6.55 3.33
N TYR A 335 -10.88 6.13 4.51
CA TYR A 335 -11.02 6.99 5.69
C TYR A 335 -9.74 6.97 6.52
N LEU A 336 -9.04 8.10 6.57
CA LEU A 336 -7.83 8.31 7.38
C LEU A 336 -8.14 9.22 8.59
N PRO A 337 -7.30 9.22 9.64
CA PRO A 337 -7.57 10.03 10.84
C PRO A 337 -7.72 11.55 10.62
N HIS A 338 -7.17 12.07 9.52
CA HIS A 338 -7.08 13.51 9.21
C HIS A 338 -7.74 13.89 7.88
N THR A 339 -8.12 12.92 7.04
CA THR A 339 -8.71 13.17 5.71
C THR A 339 -9.43 11.94 5.19
N VAL A 340 -10.31 12.13 4.21
CA VAL A 340 -10.92 11.05 3.43
C VAL A 340 -10.37 11.11 2.01
N LEU A 341 -10.11 9.95 1.40
CA LEU A 341 -9.84 9.82 -0.03
C LEU A 341 -11.10 9.25 -0.67
N PRO A 342 -12.00 10.09 -1.21
CA PRO A 342 -13.30 9.61 -1.66
C PRO A 342 -13.17 8.80 -2.95
N MET A 343 -14.06 7.82 -3.12
CA MET A 343 -14.18 7.03 -4.35
C MET A 343 -14.75 7.88 -5.50
N LEU A 344 -15.72 8.73 -5.20
CA LEU A 344 -16.42 9.61 -6.15
C LEU A 344 -16.07 11.08 -5.91
N PRO A 345 -16.27 11.97 -6.90
CA PRO A 345 -16.20 13.42 -6.68
C PRO A 345 -17.16 13.88 -5.57
N PRO A 346 -16.81 14.93 -4.79
CA PRO A 346 -17.63 15.40 -3.67
C PRO A 346 -19.08 15.72 -4.03
N LYS A 347 -19.35 16.35 -5.18
CA LYS A 347 -20.71 16.65 -5.64
C LYS A 347 -21.58 15.41 -5.85
N LEU A 348 -20.98 14.28 -6.23
CA LEU A 348 -21.71 13.02 -6.33
C LEU A 348 -21.88 12.38 -4.95
N ALA A 349 -20.80 12.23 -4.19
CA ALA A 349 -20.80 11.54 -2.91
C ALA A 349 -21.67 12.26 -1.85
N ASP A 350 -21.45 13.56 -1.65
CA ASP A 350 -22.02 14.31 -0.53
C ASP A 350 -23.38 14.96 -0.87
N ASP A 351 -23.84 14.86 -2.12
CA ASP A 351 -25.05 15.56 -2.58
C ASP A 351 -25.97 14.73 -3.48
N LEU A 352 -25.58 14.46 -4.74
CA LEU A 352 -26.51 13.88 -5.72
C LEU A 352 -26.83 12.40 -5.45
N CYS A 353 -25.86 11.64 -4.95
CA CYS A 353 -26.08 10.26 -4.51
C CYS A 353 -26.54 10.19 -3.05
N SER A 354 -26.25 11.21 -2.23
CA SER A 354 -26.68 11.20 -0.83
C SER A 354 -28.20 11.31 -0.71
N LEU A 355 -28.79 10.39 0.04
CA LEU A 355 -30.23 10.32 0.36
C LEU A 355 -30.64 11.37 1.41
N ARG A 356 -30.42 12.65 1.11
CA ARG A 356 -30.73 13.78 1.99
C ARG A 356 -32.24 13.95 2.17
N SER A 357 -32.65 14.41 3.36
CA SER A 357 -34.05 14.64 3.68
C SER A 357 -34.63 15.84 2.94
N GLY A 358 -35.93 15.79 2.67
CA GLY A 358 -36.67 16.90 2.06
C GLY A 358 -36.44 17.10 0.55
N VAL A 359 -35.72 16.19 -0.11
CA VAL A 359 -35.42 16.26 -1.55
C VAL A 359 -35.65 14.92 -2.24
N ASP A 360 -36.10 14.98 -3.49
CA ASP A 360 -36.29 13.78 -4.30
C ASP A 360 -34.93 13.19 -4.71
N ARG A 361 -34.81 11.86 -4.61
CA ARG A 361 -33.59 11.11 -4.93
C ARG A 361 -33.88 9.84 -5.71
N LEU A 362 -32.92 9.48 -6.56
CA LEU A 362 -32.93 8.22 -7.28
C LEU A 362 -32.36 7.13 -6.39
N ALA A 363 -33.11 6.03 -6.26
CA ALA A 363 -32.69 4.90 -5.44
C ALA A 363 -32.99 3.58 -6.14
N MET A 364 -32.17 2.60 -5.81
CA MET A 364 -32.50 1.20 -5.97
C MET A 364 -33.10 0.68 -4.68
N VAL A 365 -34.39 0.34 -4.73
CA VAL A 365 -35.18 -0.02 -3.56
C VAL A 365 -35.48 -1.51 -3.54
N VAL A 366 -35.21 -2.16 -2.41
CA VAL A 366 -35.56 -3.54 -2.14
C VAL A 366 -36.69 -3.59 -1.11
N GLY A 367 -37.82 -4.18 -1.49
CA GLY A 367 -38.93 -4.47 -0.59
C GLY A 367 -38.90 -5.93 -0.15
N MET A 368 -38.91 -6.20 1.15
CA MET A 368 -38.90 -7.53 1.74
C MET A 368 -40.19 -7.77 2.53
N ASP A 369 -41.06 -8.62 2.01
CA ASP A 369 -42.31 -8.99 2.68
C ASP A 369 -42.02 -10.00 3.79
N LEU A 370 -42.61 -9.78 4.97
CA LEU A 370 -42.39 -10.54 6.18
C LEU A 370 -43.62 -11.37 6.54
N ASP A 371 -43.41 -12.61 6.99
CA ASP A 371 -44.45 -13.42 7.63
C ASP A 371 -44.62 -13.06 9.12
N ASP A 372 -45.60 -13.68 9.80
CA ASP A 372 -45.84 -13.51 11.24
C ASP A 372 -44.63 -13.91 12.11
N GLY A 373 -43.76 -14.75 11.57
CA GLY A 373 -42.50 -15.15 12.17
C GLY A 373 -41.37 -14.16 11.89
N ASN A 374 -41.59 -13.00 11.27
CA ASN A 374 -40.57 -12.08 10.79
C ASN A 374 -39.61 -12.69 9.75
N ASN A 375 -39.94 -13.79 9.08
CA ASN A 375 -39.10 -14.33 8.00
C ASN A 375 -39.40 -13.60 6.70
N VAL A 376 -38.36 -13.33 5.90
CA VAL A 376 -38.53 -12.78 4.55
C VAL A 376 -39.12 -13.87 3.65
N VAL A 377 -40.34 -13.64 3.15
CA VAL A 377 -41.06 -14.59 2.28
C VAL A 377 -41.01 -14.20 0.81
N ASN A 378 -41.02 -12.90 0.51
CA ASN A 378 -40.88 -12.38 -0.86
C ASN A 378 -39.91 -11.19 -0.88
N THR A 379 -39.30 -10.97 -2.04
CA THR A 379 -38.40 -9.85 -2.28
C THR A 379 -38.69 -9.23 -3.64
N HIS A 380 -38.75 -7.90 -3.67
CA HIS A 380 -38.97 -7.10 -4.88
C HIS A 380 -37.88 -6.04 -4.99
N ALA A 381 -37.51 -5.66 -6.21
CA ALA A 381 -36.51 -4.63 -6.47
C ALA A 381 -37.07 -3.59 -7.47
N TYR A 382 -36.80 -2.30 -7.22
CA TYR A 382 -37.37 -1.19 -7.97
C TYR A 382 -36.33 -0.11 -8.26
N GLU A 383 -36.21 0.30 -9.52
CA GLU A 383 -35.61 1.60 -9.87
C GLU A 383 -36.64 2.67 -9.53
N ALA A 384 -36.38 3.48 -8.51
CA ALA A 384 -37.40 4.33 -7.91
C ALA A 384 -36.95 5.78 -7.71
N VAL A 385 -37.95 6.65 -7.58
CA VAL A 385 -37.80 7.99 -6.99
C VAL A 385 -38.32 7.92 -5.57
N ILE A 386 -37.52 8.37 -4.61
CA ILE A 386 -37.84 8.39 -3.19
C ILE A 386 -37.75 9.81 -2.63
N HIS A 387 -38.38 10.02 -1.48
CA HIS A 387 -38.30 11.26 -0.71
C HIS A 387 -38.02 10.89 0.76
N VAL A 388 -36.81 11.18 1.23
CA VAL A 388 -36.42 10.87 2.61
C VAL A 388 -37.07 11.88 3.55
N VAL A 389 -37.77 11.37 4.56
CA VAL A 389 -38.47 12.18 5.55
C VAL A 389 -37.49 12.88 6.48
N ASP A 390 -36.49 12.15 6.97
CA ASP A 390 -35.50 12.69 7.90
C ASP A 390 -34.15 11.94 7.83
N ASN A 391 -33.08 12.67 8.16
CA ASN A 391 -31.74 12.10 8.33
C ASN A 391 -31.41 12.08 9.82
N ILE A 392 -31.28 10.88 10.40
CA ILE A 392 -31.32 10.69 11.86
C ILE A 392 -29.98 10.16 12.36
N ALA A 393 -29.51 10.63 13.52
CA ALA A 393 -28.33 10.05 14.14
C ALA A 393 -28.68 8.73 14.87
N TYR A 394 -27.74 7.77 14.91
CA TYR A 394 -27.93 6.51 15.65
C TYR A 394 -28.35 6.68 17.13
N GLY A 395 -27.99 7.79 17.78
CA GLY A 395 -28.37 8.08 19.16
C GLY A 395 -29.85 8.38 19.28
N ASP A 396 -30.34 9.27 18.43
CA ASP A 396 -31.70 9.81 18.44
C ASP A 396 -32.77 8.74 18.20
N VAL A 397 -32.43 7.70 17.43
CA VAL A 397 -33.29 6.51 17.25
C VAL A 397 -33.69 5.86 18.57
N LEU A 398 -32.83 5.93 19.59
CA LEU A 398 -33.07 5.32 20.89
C LEU A 398 -33.81 6.24 21.88
N GLU A 399 -34.05 7.49 21.49
CA GLU A 399 -34.72 8.50 22.32
C GLU A 399 -36.22 8.61 22.02
N THR A 400 -36.71 7.86 21.03
CA THR A 400 -38.09 7.86 20.57
C THR A 400 -38.61 6.45 20.30
N ASP A 401 -39.90 6.22 20.57
CA ASP A 401 -40.56 4.94 20.34
C ASP A 401 -40.94 4.74 18.85
N ALA A 402 -40.75 5.77 18.00
CA ALA A 402 -41.14 5.75 16.58
C ALA A 402 -40.46 4.62 15.77
N TYR A 403 -39.33 4.09 16.26
CA TYR A 403 -38.54 3.06 15.58
C TYR A 403 -38.55 1.70 16.30
N ASP A 404 -39.38 1.54 17.34
CA ASP A 404 -39.44 0.32 18.16
C ASP A 404 -39.76 -0.93 17.34
N ASP A 405 -40.65 -0.83 16.36
CA ASP A 405 -41.00 -1.97 15.50
C ASP A 405 -39.81 -2.43 14.63
N MET A 406 -38.99 -1.49 14.16
CA MET A 406 -37.76 -1.79 13.42
C MET A 406 -36.69 -2.38 14.34
N LEU A 407 -36.54 -1.82 15.54
CA LEU A 407 -35.62 -2.33 16.57
C LEU A 407 -36.00 -3.76 16.99
N ALA A 408 -37.29 -4.02 17.18
CA ALA A 408 -37.83 -5.34 17.54
C ALA A 408 -37.65 -6.35 16.39
N LEU A 409 -37.88 -5.94 15.15
CA LEU A 409 -37.62 -6.77 13.98
C LEU A 409 -36.15 -7.19 13.92
N ALA A 410 -35.22 -6.23 14.00
CA ALA A 410 -33.80 -6.51 13.96
C ALA A 410 -33.33 -7.39 15.13
N ALA A 411 -33.83 -7.14 16.35
CA ALA A 411 -33.54 -7.99 17.50
C ALA A 411 -33.99 -9.44 17.26
N SER A 412 -35.20 -9.64 16.70
CA SER A 412 -35.72 -10.97 16.40
C SER A 412 -34.88 -11.73 15.37
N TRP A 413 -34.24 -11.03 14.43
CA TRP A 413 -33.30 -11.62 13.48
C TRP A 413 -31.97 -11.97 14.14
N GLN A 414 -31.42 -11.06 14.93
CA GLN A 414 -30.16 -11.25 15.66
C GLN A 414 -30.23 -12.47 16.60
N ASP A 415 -31.36 -12.70 17.27
CA ASP A 415 -31.57 -13.86 18.15
C ASP A 415 -31.53 -15.20 17.41
N ARG A 416 -31.82 -15.21 16.11
CA ARG A 416 -31.82 -16.41 15.26
C ARG A 416 -30.49 -16.62 14.52
N GLU A 417 -29.60 -15.63 14.57
CA GLU A 417 -28.35 -15.65 13.82
C GLU A 417 -27.28 -16.49 14.52
N VAL A 418 -26.77 -17.49 13.80
CA VAL A 418 -25.56 -18.22 14.21
C VAL A 418 -24.34 -17.39 13.77
N ARG A 419 -24.05 -16.30 14.49
CA ARG A 419 -22.88 -15.44 14.25
C ARG A 419 -21.83 -15.57 15.33
N LEU A 420 -20.58 -15.31 14.96
CA LEU A 420 -19.51 -15.05 15.91
C LEU A 420 -19.75 -13.64 16.49
N ASN A 421 -20.60 -13.53 17.51
CA ASN A 421 -20.98 -12.26 18.15
C ASN A 421 -19.81 -11.69 18.98
N LEU A 422 -18.83 -11.11 18.28
CA LEU A 422 -17.77 -10.32 18.90
C LEU A 422 -18.23 -8.86 18.98
N ASN A 423 -18.79 -8.48 20.13
CA ASN A 423 -19.03 -7.08 20.47
C ASN A 423 -17.69 -6.40 20.79
N ASN A 424 -16.88 -6.18 19.76
CA ASN A 424 -15.59 -5.52 19.92
C ASN A 424 -15.78 -4.01 19.78
N PRO A 425 -15.17 -3.21 20.68
CA PRO A 425 -15.10 -1.78 20.49
C PRO A 425 -14.29 -1.46 19.23
N GLU A 426 -14.76 -0.51 18.43
CA GLU A 426 -14.01 0.02 17.31
C GLU A 426 -13.13 1.18 17.80
N LEU A 427 -11.82 1.05 17.61
CA LEU A 427 -10.86 2.12 17.92
C LEU A 427 -10.76 3.05 16.70
N ARG A 428 -11.15 4.30 16.88
CA ARG A 428 -11.17 5.34 15.85
C ARG A 428 -10.17 6.43 16.18
N PRO A 429 -8.93 6.35 15.66
CA PRO A 429 -8.00 7.47 15.77
C PRO A 429 -8.54 8.67 14.97
N ARG A 430 -8.69 9.82 15.65
CA ARG A 430 -9.13 11.10 15.11
C ARG A 430 -8.10 12.18 15.41
N LEU A 431 -7.84 13.03 14.42
CA LEU A 431 -7.02 14.22 14.60
C LEU A 431 -7.91 15.41 14.98
N HIS A 432 -7.65 16.02 16.14
CA HIS A 432 -8.27 17.26 16.58
C HIS A 432 -7.27 18.41 16.41
N GLY A 433 -7.66 19.43 15.65
CA GLY A 433 -6.74 20.52 15.28
C GLY A 433 -5.61 20.04 14.36
N GLU A 434 -4.38 20.51 14.61
CA GLU A 434 -3.18 20.14 13.82
C GLU A 434 -2.35 19.02 14.48
N ASP A 435 -2.36 18.93 15.80
CA ASP A 435 -1.40 18.10 16.55
C ASP A 435 -2.02 17.01 17.41
N GLU A 436 -3.28 17.15 17.82
CA GLU A 436 -3.84 16.31 18.86
C GLU A 436 -4.52 15.06 18.27
N LEU A 437 -3.81 13.93 18.28
CA LEU A 437 -4.40 12.63 17.92
C LEU A 437 -5.05 11.97 19.14
N ARG A 438 -6.37 11.76 19.09
CA ARG A 438 -7.11 11.01 20.12
C ARG A 438 -7.65 9.72 19.54
N VAL A 439 -7.72 8.68 20.37
CA VAL A 439 -8.38 7.42 19.99
C VAL A 439 -9.77 7.42 20.62
N GLU A 440 -10.76 7.61 19.79
CA GLU A 440 -12.17 7.48 20.17
C GLU A 440 -12.56 6.00 20.17
N VAL A 441 -13.41 5.61 21.11
CA VAL A 441 -13.91 4.23 21.21
C VAL A 441 -15.38 4.23 20.88
N LYS A 442 -15.75 3.63 19.74
CA LYS A 442 -17.15 3.47 19.34
C LYS A 442 -17.65 2.09 19.74
N TRP A 443 -18.75 2.06 20.49
CA TRP A 443 -19.49 0.85 20.82
C TRP A 443 -20.70 0.69 19.90
N PRO A 444 -20.94 -0.49 19.32
CA PRO A 444 -22.17 -0.75 18.58
C PRO A 444 -23.39 -0.66 19.52
N ASN A 445 -24.32 0.24 19.21
CA ASN A 445 -25.60 0.35 19.92
C ASN A 445 -26.71 -0.43 19.18
N LYS A 446 -27.93 -0.45 19.73
CA LYS A 446 -29.06 -1.17 19.12
C LYS A 446 -29.41 -0.66 17.72
N ALA A 447 -29.37 0.66 17.50
CA ALA A 447 -29.66 1.26 16.20
C ALA A 447 -28.61 0.91 15.13
N THR A 448 -27.32 0.92 15.49
CA THR A 448 -26.23 0.47 14.61
C THR A 448 -26.41 -0.99 14.20
N ARG A 449 -26.76 -1.86 15.16
CA ARG A 449 -27.03 -3.27 14.86
C ARG A 449 -28.29 -3.48 14.03
N MET A 450 -29.30 -2.64 14.22
CA MET A 450 -30.53 -2.68 13.42
C MET A 450 -30.24 -2.42 11.94
N ILE A 451 -29.54 -1.32 11.64
CA ILE A 451 -29.11 -1.02 10.26
C ILE A 451 -28.22 -2.14 9.72
N GLU A 452 -27.25 -2.65 10.51
CA GLU A 452 -26.43 -3.80 10.09
C GLU A 452 -27.28 -5.02 9.70
N SER A 453 -28.28 -5.38 10.52
CA SER A 453 -29.19 -6.50 10.23
C SER A 453 -29.99 -6.26 8.95
N PHE A 454 -30.51 -5.05 8.74
CA PHE A 454 -31.28 -4.70 7.54
C PHE A 454 -30.42 -4.72 6.27
N MET A 455 -29.19 -4.21 6.34
CA MET A 455 -28.26 -4.26 5.21
C MET A 455 -27.83 -5.69 4.88
N VAL A 456 -27.60 -6.55 5.89
CA VAL A 456 -27.28 -7.96 5.63
C VAL A 456 -28.46 -8.70 5.02
N ALA A 457 -29.69 -8.46 5.50
CA ALA A 457 -30.90 -9.03 4.92
C ALA A 457 -31.07 -8.59 3.46
N THR A 458 -30.89 -7.29 3.19
CA THR A 458 -30.97 -6.72 1.83
C THR A 458 -29.94 -7.33 0.90
N ASN A 459 -28.67 -7.44 1.33
CA ASN A 459 -27.60 -8.06 0.55
C ASN A 459 -27.88 -9.53 0.25
N THR A 460 -28.47 -10.25 1.22
CA THR A 460 -28.90 -11.64 1.04
C THR A 460 -30.03 -11.73 0.00
N ALA A 461 -31.02 -10.85 0.11
CA ALA A 461 -32.16 -10.79 -0.80
C ALA A 461 -31.73 -10.46 -2.24
N VAL A 462 -30.85 -9.48 -2.43
CA VAL A 462 -30.23 -9.15 -3.73
C VAL A 462 -29.42 -10.35 -4.26
N GLY A 463 -28.65 -11.02 -3.39
CA GLY A 463 -27.93 -12.25 -3.74
C GLY A 463 -28.85 -13.35 -4.28
N HIS A 464 -30.03 -13.53 -3.69
CA HIS A 464 -31.05 -14.45 -4.18
C HIS A 464 -31.63 -14.02 -5.53
N LEU A 465 -32.01 -12.74 -5.68
CA LEU A 465 -32.54 -12.19 -6.93
C LEU A 465 -31.55 -12.39 -8.09
N LEU A 466 -30.28 -12.02 -7.90
CA LEU A 466 -29.23 -12.20 -8.89
C LEU A 466 -28.93 -13.68 -9.15
N GLY A 467 -28.97 -14.53 -8.13
CA GLY A 467 -28.77 -15.96 -8.25
C GLY A 467 -29.84 -16.66 -9.11
N VAL A 468 -31.09 -16.18 -9.06
CA VAL A 468 -32.18 -16.67 -9.91
C VAL A 468 -32.01 -16.20 -11.36
N LEU A 469 -31.51 -14.98 -11.57
CA LEU A 469 -31.32 -14.38 -12.90
C LEU A 469 -30.05 -14.86 -13.62
N ALA A 470 -29.04 -15.33 -12.89
CA ALA A 470 -27.82 -15.85 -13.49
C ALA A 470 -28.07 -17.24 -14.11
N PRO A 471 -27.96 -17.42 -15.45
CA PRO A 471 -27.94 -18.77 -16.01
C PRO A 471 -26.75 -19.54 -15.42
N ALA A 472 -26.88 -20.86 -15.26
CA ALA A 472 -25.86 -21.76 -14.68
C ALA A 472 -24.45 -21.70 -15.32
N SER A 473 -24.25 -20.87 -16.35
CA SER A 473 -22.97 -20.58 -17.03
C SER A 473 -22.30 -19.26 -16.61
N ALA A 474 -22.99 -18.35 -15.90
CA ALA A 474 -22.39 -17.11 -15.38
C ALA A 474 -21.88 -17.34 -13.95
N ALA A 475 -20.77 -18.08 -13.82
CA ALA A 475 -20.06 -18.15 -12.56
C ALA A 475 -19.56 -16.75 -12.20
N LEU A 476 -20.18 -16.11 -11.21
CA LEU A 476 -19.52 -15.05 -10.44
C LEU A 476 -18.13 -15.58 -10.06
N PRO A 477 -17.04 -14.84 -10.30
CA PRO A 477 -15.71 -15.30 -9.96
C PRO A 477 -15.67 -15.55 -8.45
N ARG A 478 -15.71 -16.82 -8.04
CA ARG A 478 -15.41 -17.20 -6.67
C ARG A 478 -13.97 -16.76 -6.43
N PRO A 479 -13.68 -15.90 -5.43
CA PRO A 479 -12.30 -15.69 -5.04
C PRO A 479 -11.72 -17.08 -4.70
N PRO A 480 -10.50 -17.40 -5.16
CA PRO A 480 -9.91 -18.67 -4.78
C PRO A 480 -9.80 -18.68 -3.26
N LEU A 481 -10.59 -19.53 -2.60
CA LEU A 481 -10.35 -19.94 -1.23
C LEU A 481 -9.04 -20.73 -1.21
N THR A 482 -7.92 -20.04 -1.31
CA THR A 482 -6.64 -20.57 -0.85
C THR A 482 -6.70 -20.55 0.66
N VAL A 483 -7.30 -21.59 1.25
CA VAL A 483 -7.04 -21.92 2.66
C VAL A 483 -5.53 -22.08 2.79
N PRO A 484 -4.82 -21.23 3.56
CA PRO A 484 -3.39 -21.42 3.74
C PRO A 484 -3.22 -22.77 4.45
N LYS A 485 -2.64 -23.76 3.77
CA LYS A 485 -2.12 -24.95 4.45
C LYS A 485 -1.04 -24.48 5.42
N TRP A 486 -1.44 -24.25 6.68
CA TRP A 486 -0.52 -24.11 7.79
C TRP A 486 0.30 -25.40 7.89
N ARG A 487 1.52 -25.41 7.36
CA ARG A 487 2.55 -26.37 7.77
C ARG A 487 3.13 -25.88 9.09
N GLY A 488 2.31 -25.92 10.13
CA GLY A 488 2.78 -25.95 11.50
C GLY A 488 2.96 -27.41 11.89
N SER A 489 4.12 -27.75 12.42
CA SER A 489 4.40 -29.01 13.10
C SER A 489 3.24 -29.39 14.03
N THR A 490 2.57 -30.51 13.73
CA THR A 490 1.58 -31.15 14.59
C THR A 490 2.18 -31.47 15.96
N PRO A 491 1.61 -30.98 17.07
CA PRO A 491 1.71 -31.69 18.32
C PRO A 491 0.55 -32.70 18.41
N ASN A 492 0.88 -33.93 18.78
CA ASN A 492 -0.04 -35.06 18.96
C ASN A 492 -1.16 -34.72 19.96
N TRP A 493 -2.42 -34.71 19.52
CA TRP A 493 -3.57 -34.96 20.38
C TRP A 493 -4.54 -35.95 19.69
N PRO A 494 -5.16 -36.88 20.43
CA PRO A 494 -5.71 -38.11 19.88
C PRO A 494 -7.06 -37.90 19.19
N LEU A 495 -7.26 -38.67 18.11
CA LEU A 495 -8.52 -38.79 17.37
C LEU A 495 -9.67 -39.21 18.30
N TRP A 496 -10.78 -38.50 18.21
CA TRP A 496 -12.11 -39.06 18.47
C TRP A 496 -12.84 -39.21 17.14
N THR A 497 -13.22 -40.44 16.85
CA THR A 497 -14.01 -40.91 15.71
C THR A 497 -15.49 -40.96 16.07
N SER A 498 -16.36 -40.37 15.25
CA SER A 498 -17.66 -40.93 14.79
C SER A 498 -18.30 -39.91 13.83
N VAL A 499 -18.37 -40.19 12.52
CA VAL A 499 -19.42 -40.95 11.81
C VAL A 499 -20.79 -40.28 11.89
N SER A 500 -21.21 -39.66 10.78
CA SER A 500 -22.51 -39.98 10.15
C SER A 500 -22.52 -39.44 8.72
N SER A 501 -22.75 -40.36 7.79
CA SER A 501 -22.69 -40.20 6.35
C SER A 501 -24.10 -40.33 5.75
N CYS A 502 -24.35 -39.48 4.73
CA CYS A 502 -25.18 -39.72 3.53
C CYS A 502 -26.71 -39.69 3.68
N PRO A 503 -27.49 -39.60 2.56
CA PRO A 503 -27.12 -39.31 1.15
C PRO A 503 -28.03 -38.31 0.40
N CYS A 504 -27.49 -37.64 -0.63
CA CYS A 504 -28.29 -37.17 -1.78
C CYS A 504 -28.47 -38.32 -2.79
N PRO A 505 -29.66 -38.51 -3.39
CA PRO A 505 -29.80 -39.33 -4.59
C PRO A 505 -29.82 -38.45 -5.86
N ALA A 506 -28.96 -38.81 -6.82
CA ALA A 506 -29.07 -38.41 -8.21
C ALA A 506 -29.60 -39.60 -9.02
N SER A 507 -30.59 -39.36 -9.90
CA SER A 507 -30.57 -39.75 -11.32
C SER A 507 -31.98 -39.68 -11.95
N ALA A 508 -31.97 -39.38 -13.25
CA ALA A 508 -33.09 -39.15 -14.14
C ALA A 508 -33.93 -40.42 -14.44
N ASN A 509 -35.21 -40.27 -14.79
CA ASN A 509 -35.67 -40.14 -16.20
C ASN A 509 -37.22 -40.24 -16.30
N THR A 510 -37.75 -39.82 -17.45
CA THR A 510 -39.11 -40.03 -18.04
C THR A 510 -40.16 -38.91 -17.92
N GLY A 511 -40.72 -38.53 -19.09
CA GLY A 511 -42.05 -37.93 -19.20
C GLY A 511 -42.15 -36.67 -20.08
N ARG A 512 -42.50 -36.84 -21.36
CA ARG A 512 -42.85 -35.77 -22.32
C ARG A 512 -44.00 -34.89 -21.84
N ALA A 513 -43.91 -33.57 -22.07
CA ALA A 513 -45.05 -32.73 -22.42
C ALA A 513 -44.61 -31.58 -23.35
N LYS A 514 -45.40 -31.31 -24.39
CA LYS A 514 -45.20 -30.29 -25.44
C LYS A 514 -45.37 -28.86 -24.90
N PRO A 515 -44.68 -27.83 -25.43
CA PRO A 515 -45.06 -26.44 -25.20
C PRO A 515 -45.96 -25.91 -26.33
N MET A 516 -46.96 -25.10 -25.96
CA MET A 516 -47.73 -24.23 -26.85
C MET A 516 -46.98 -22.90 -27.08
N ASN A 517 -47.02 -22.42 -28.33
CA ASN A 517 -46.47 -21.16 -28.84
C ASN A 517 -47.14 -19.92 -28.20
N SER A 518 -46.42 -18.94 -27.64
CA SER A 518 -45.93 -17.66 -28.24
C SER A 518 -46.54 -16.43 -27.52
N PRO A 519 -46.05 -15.18 -27.66
CA PRO A 519 -44.69 -14.70 -27.95
C PRO A 519 -44.15 -13.65 -26.95
N THR A 520 -42.82 -13.50 -27.04
CA THR A 520 -41.90 -12.45 -26.59
C THR A 520 -42.37 -10.98 -26.51
N SER A 521 -41.93 -10.30 -25.44
CA SER A 521 -41.12 -9.07 -25.55
C SER A 521 -40.23 -8.90 -24.29
N TRP A 522 -38.95 -9.29 -24.37
CA TRP A 522 -37.97 -9.02 -23.31
C TRP A 522 -36.98 -8.00 -23.84
N ALA A 523 -37.06 -6.78 -23.34
CA ALA A 523 -36.00 -5.79 -23.43
C ALA A 523 -34.85 -6.29 -22.53
N THR A 524 -33.74 -6.66 -23.16
CA THR A 524 -32.52 -7.05 -22.47
C THR A 524 -31.76 -5.83 -21.97
N GLY A 525 -31.40 -5.87 -20.68
CA GLY A 525 -30.10 -5.41 -20.21
C GLY A 525 -30.13 -4.13 -19.40
N ARG A 526 -30.12 -4.29 -18.06
CA ARG A 526 -29.48 -3.40 -17.07
C ARG A 526 -29.72 -3.97 -15.68
N ILE A 527 -28.88 -4.91 -15.24
CA ILE A 527 -28.69 -5.21 -13.82
C ILE A 527 -27.24 -5.66 -13.67
N TRP A 528 -26.32 -4.74 -13.37
CA TRP A 528 -25.00 -5.07 -12.82
C TRP A 528 -24.52 -3.97 -11.87
N ALA A 529 -24.09 -4.42 -10.70
CA ALA A 529 -23.27 -3.78 -9.67
C ALA A 529 -23.93 -2.72 -8.76
N ALA A 530 -24.56 -3.20 -7.69
CA ALA A 530 -24.49 -2.57 -6.38
C ALA A 530 -24.24 -3.68 -5.34
N VAL A 531 -23.57 -3.33 -4.24
CA VAL A 531 -23.21 -4.17 -3.09
C VAL A 531 -21.89 -4.96 -3.21
N ALA A 532 -20.84 -4.41 -2.59
CA ALA A 532 -20.03 -5.09 -1.57
C ALA A 532 -18.88 -4.19 -1.09
N SER A 533 -19.12 -3.33 -0.09
CA SER A 533 -18.08 -2.82 0.79
C SER A 533 -18.03 -3.70 2.05
N THR A 534 -17.26 -4.78 2.00
CA THR A 534 -16.79 -5.45 3.23
C THR A 534 -15.29 -5.60 3.16
N SER A 535 -14.63 -4.91 4.09
CA SER A 535 -13.19 -4.87 4.27
C SER A 535 -12.64 -6.23 4.68
N GLN A 536 -11.88 -6.88 3.81
CA GLN A 536 -10.79 -7.80 4.23
C GLN A 536 -9.63 -7.68 3.25
N ALA A 537 -8.83 -6.61 3.39
CA ALA A 537 -7.53 -6.51 2.74
C ALA A 537 -6.49 -7.29 3.58
N TRP A 538 -6.23 -8.53 3.20
CA TRP A 538 -5.14 -9.34 3.72
C TRP A 538 -3.88 -9.07 2.89
N THR A 539 -2.97 -8.21 3.37
CA THR A 539 -1.65 -8.04 2.77
C THR A 539 -0.69 -9.08 3.35
N ASN A 540 -0.26 -10.05 2.53
CA ASN A 540 0.87 -10.90 2.88
C ASN A 540 1.80 -11.11 1.66
N ARG A 541 3.11 -10.98 1.93
CA ARG A 541 4.32 -11.07 1.07
C ARG A 541 4.76 -9.74 0.41
N ASN A 542 6.02 -9.30 0.53
CA ASN A 542 7.28 -10.05 0.63
C ASN A 542 8.28 -9.44 1.64
N ARG A 543 8.75 -10.29 2.57
CA ARG A 543 10.06 -10.15 3.23
C ARG A 543 11.12 -10.79 2.34
N THR A 544 12.03 -10.01 1.78
CA THR A 544 13.30 -10.51 1.24
C THR A 544 14.26 -10.75 2.40
N LYS A 545 14.49 -12.01 2.79
CA LYS A 545 15.67 -12.41 3.54
C LYS A 545 16.72 -12.97 2.58
N THR A 546 17.80 -12.22 2.47
CA THR A 546 19.16 -12.70 2.28
C THR A 546 19.44 -13.92 3.18
N GLN A 547 19.64 -15.09 2.57
CA GLN A 547 20.57 -16.09 3.07
C GLN A 547 20.98 -17.04 1.93
N ARG A 548 22.21 -16.83 1.44
CA ARG A 548 22.97 -17.81 0.64
C ARG A 548 23.46 -18.91 1.58
N ASN A 549 23.13 -20.18 1.30
CA ASN A 549 24.10 -21.26 1.01
C ASN A 549 23.52 -22.68 1.23
N ARG A 550 23.93 -23.59 0.34
CA ARG A 550 23.85 -25.06 0.36
C ARG A 550 22.51 -25.71 0.00
N CYS A 551 22.33 -25.99 -1.29
CA CYS A 551 22.34 -27.37 -1.79
C CYS A 551 22.38 -27.35 -3.33
N ARG A 552 23.49 -27.84 -3.90
CA ARG A 552 23.60 -28.20 -5.32
C ARG A 552 23.34 -29.70 -5.41
N THR A 553 22.25 -30.10 -6.04
CA THR A 553 22.17 -31.35 -6.81
C THR A 553 20.95 -31.30 -7.75
N THR A 554 21.27 -31.15 -9.04
CA THR A 554 20.63 -31.82 -10.19
C THR A 554 19.10 -32.00 -10.20
N CYS A 555 18.43 -31.15 -11.00
CA CYS A 555 17.47 -31.62 -12.00
C CYS A 555 17.38 -30.59 -13.14
N ARG A 556 17.87 -30.97 -14.31
CA ARG A 556 17.66 -30.28 -15.60
C ARG A 556 16.24 -30.61 -16.07
N ALA A 557 15.43 -29.58 -16.31
CA ALA A 557 14.37 -29.63 -17.31
C ALA A 557 14.16 -28.23 -17.89
N SER A 558 14.28 -28.17 -19.20
CA SER A 558 14.23 -27.03 -20.12
C SER A 558 12.90 -26.28 -20.14
N LEU A 559 12.93 -24.95 -20.12
CA LEU A 559 11.89 -24.10 -20.69
C LEU A 559 12.53 -22.81 -21.24
N THR A 560 12.65 -22.74 -22.57
CA THR A 560 12.90 -21.50 -23.33
C THR A 560 11.59 -20.75 -23.56
N PRO A 561 11.59 -19.40 -23.62
CA PRO A 561 10.39 -18.58 -23.80
C PRO A 561 10.07 -18.42 -25.30
N ARG A 562 8.92 -18.93 -25.73
CA ARG A 562 8.27 -18.57 -27.00
C ARG A 562 6.77 -18.60 -26.75
N LEU A 563 6.13 -17.42 -26.68
CA LEU A 563 4.73 -17.13 -27.08
C LEU A 563 4.29 -15.71 -26.65
N GLU A 564 5.13 -14.70 -26.83
CA GLU A 564 4.71 -13.29 -26.85
C GLU A 564 4.90 -12.74 -28.26
N THR A 565 4.00 -13.05 -29.20
CA THR A 565 3.82 -12.30 -30.48
C THR A 565 2.69 -12.90 -31.34
N ALA A 566 1.51 -13.17 -30.79
CA ALA A 566 0.37 -13.67 -31.59
C ALA A 566 -0.99 -13.00 -31.33
N PHE A 567 -1.11 -12.09 -30.36
CA PHE A 567 -2.41 -11.48 -30.03
C PHE A 567 -2.64 -10.09 -30.67
N TRP A 568 -1.59 -9.41 -31.17
CA TRP A 568 -1.66 -8.03 -31.66
C TRP A 568 -1.77 -7.83 -33.18
N ARG A 569 -2.16 -8.87 -33.95
CA ARG A 569 -2.29 -8.76 -35.43
C ARG A 569 -3.66 -9.07 -36.03
N ARG A 570 -4.73 -9.24 -35.22
CA ARG A 570 -6.08 -9.53 -35.75
C ARG A 570 -7.15 -8.47 -35.45
N TRP A 571 -6.74 -7.27 -35.04
CA TRP A 571 -7.64 -6.14 -34.74
C TRP A 571 -7.37 -4.89 -35.61
N LYS A 572 -7.15 -5.11 -36.92
CA LYS A 572 -7.21 -4.06 -37.96
C LYS A 572 -7.72 -4.70 -39.25
N LYS A 573 -9.04 -4.84 -39.37
CA LYS A 573 -9.83 -4.96 -40.64
C LYS A 573 -11.26 -5.41 -40.32
N ARG A 574 -12.13 -4.48 -39.94
CA ARG A 574 -13.57 -4.52 -40.28
C ARG A 574 -14.06 -3.08 -40.43
N LYS A 575 -14.47 -2.71 -41.65
CA LYS A 575 -15.22 -1.48 -41.96
C LYS A 575 -16.65 -1.61 -41.39
N PRO A 576 -17.31 -0.52 -40.97
CA PRO A 576 -18.73 -0.55 -40.67
C PRO A 576 -19.57 -0.61 -41.97
N PRO A 577 -20.78 -1.20 -41.96
CA PRO A 577 -21.72 -1.07 -43.07
C PRO A 577 -22.42 0.30 -43.04
N PRO A 578 -22.94 0.80 -44.18
CA PRO A 578 -23.54 2.11 -44.25
C PRO A 578 -24.96 2.12 -43.67
N ALA A 579 -25.35 3.29 -43.18
CA ALA A 579 -26.64 3.60 -42.59
C ALA A 579 -27.81 3.36 -43.56
N ARG A 580 -28.89 2.77 -43.03
CA ARG A 580 -30.28 3.17 -43.23
C ARG A 580 -31.08 2.82 -41.99
#